data_AF-A0A0S4JTY1-F1
#
_entry.id   AF-A0A0S4JTY1-F1
#
_cell.length_a   1.000
_cell.length_b   1.000
_cell.length_c   1.000
_cell.angle_alpha   90.00
_cell.angle_beta   90.00
_cell.angle_gamma   90.00
#
_symmetry.space_group_name_H-M   'P 1'
#
loop_
_entity.id
_entity.type
_entity.pdbx_description
1 polymer ?
#
loop_
_entity_poly.entity_id
_entity_poly.type
_entity_poly.pdbx_seq_one_letter_code
_entity_poly.pdbx_strand_id
1 'polypeptide(L)'
;MSAKTVATQVAAGSAALAAAAQGAIPYKRGSHSLVERKHTIDGKISVRGIGDRNTSELSHRTYKPQKTYFQVATKPNFTRAHQELHYQFYNLETKLIWKAFDLPELIGILLHDETIKGNDNMYSQEFLDAAEHWLTEARYWRCLGISKPFFNNGTLRAHCWEDNGAQTGTIRVSAAMRHALMDLERAVRRRELGLDPNYLWDKWGPSGFVDGSKSDFLPRFRQNPYLDPDGVDVTELDVAPFNTHEQIRERYWDLIVPNVAAVEGCFLAVGHGPLQLEDLPSQRIRDLYLNLNKGSTVSSKISPDDMRTLIYLSASPDLLDQLGAAESWADVTEAVRGIAEENNIKVDAARMLTNTRHDAERVRRFYEEKCGYLDFMNTSDKEITASVLSYVRSLRGLMYSGEEGNASSSAWARPLAECTSDHEMFTVLGKTAYHAYRLTEDLILDKRRRMWSSRFAGEANEESSLDYLLENFGKRPERQRHASSMGTEFDREQEPIQRTVQRRVLDSDKTSTLADARRTKGRVFNKSRNSAFSMLHEKQMQNTAYGVY
;
A
#
# COMPACT_ATOMS: atom_id res chain seq x y z
N MET A 1 -5.22 95.05 -37.25
CA MET A 1 -4.83 94.51 -35.93
C MET A 1 -4.99 93.01 -35.96
N SER A 2 -3.93 92.26 -35.72
CA SER A 2 -3.82 90.85 -36.10
C SER A 2 -4.64 89.93 -35.19
N ALA A 3 -5.43 89.04 -35.81
CA ALA A 3 -6.19 87.96 -35.16
C ALA A 3 -5.33 87.02 -34.29
N LYS A 4 -3.99 87.12 -34.37
CA LYS A 4 -3.06 86.40 -33.50
C LYS A 4 -3.11 86.84 -32.03
N THR A 5 -3.47 88.09 -31.72
CA THR A 5 -3.42 88.57 -30.31
C THR A 5 -4.64 88.12 -29.49
N VAL A 6 -5.79 87.96 -30.14
CA VAL A 6 -7.05 87.50 -29.48
C VAL A 6 -7.04 85.98 -29.25
N ALA A 7 -6.48 85.20 -30.17
CA ALA A 7 -6.39 83.74 -30.04
C ALA A 7 -5.46 83.30 -28.89
N THR A 8 -4.38 84.03 -28.62
CA THR A 8 -3.46 83.73 -27.50
C THR A 8 -4.03 84.05 -26.12
N GLN A 9 -4.95 85.01 -25.98
CA GLN A 9 -5.57 85.32 -24.68
C GLN A 9 -6.68 84.32 -24.31
N VAL A 10 -7.38 83.75 -25.29
CA VAL A 10 -8.43 82.74 -25.04
C VAL A 10 -7.84 81.36 -24.72
N ALA A 11 -6.71 80.98 -25.35
CA ALA A 11 -6.02 79.71 -25.08
C ALA A 11 -5.24 79.69 -23.75
N ALA A 12 -4.74 80.84 -23.28
CA ALA A 12 -4.12 80.95 -21.95
C ALA A 12 -5.15 80.91 -20.81
N GLY A 13 -6.36 81.44 -21.04
CA GLY A 13 -7.46 81.37 -20.07
C GLY A 13 -8.04 79.97 -19.88
N SER A 14 -8.11 79.15 -20.93
CA SER A 14 -8.68 77.79 -20.85
C SER A 14 -7.73 76.75 -20.24
N ALA A 15 -6.41 76.90 -20.39
CA ALA A 15 -5.41 76.04 -19.74
C ALA A 15 -5.30 76.32 -18.22
N ALA A 16 -5.44 77.58 -17.80
CA ALA A 16 -5.44 77.96 -16.38
C ALA A 16 -6.71 77.51 -15.65
N LEU A 17 -7.86 77.48 -16.33
CA LEU A 17 -9.13 76.98 -15.79
C LEU A 17 -9.24 75.45 -15.75
N ALA A 18 -8.61 74.72 -16.68
CA ALA A 18 -8.59 73.25 -16.67
C ALA A 18 -7.66 72.66 -15.58
N ALA A 19 -6.56 73.35 -15.25
CA ALA A 19 -5.66 72.97 -14.15
C ALA A 19 -6.25 73.30 -12.76
N ALA A 20 -7.21 74.24 -12.67
CA ALA A 20 -7.90 74.58 -11.44
C ALA A 20 -9.11 73.68 -11.12
N ALA A 21 -9.66 72.98 -12.13
CA ALA A 21 -10.83 72.10 -11.98
C ALA A 21 -10.50 70.67 -11.49
N GLN A 22 -9.24 70.25 -11.61
CA GLN A 22 -8.73 69.04 -10.95
C GLN A 22 -7.93 69.48 -9.74
N GLY A 23 -8.61 69.60 -8.60
CA GLY A 23 -8.01 70.03 -7.34
C GLY A 23 -6.67 69.33 -7.10
N ALA A 24 -5.66 70.10 -6.67
CA ALA A 24 -4.31 69.61 -6.47
C ALA A 24 -4.33 68.34 -5.60
N ILE A 25 -4.12 67.18 -6.22
CA ILE A 25 -4.04 65.91 -5.48
C ILE A 25 -2.75 65.96 -4.68
N PRO A 26 -2.80 66.00 -3.34
CA PRO A 26 -1.61 66.15 -2.52
C PRO A 26 -0.77 64.87 -2.63
N TYR A 27 0.27 64.90 -3.47
CA TYR A 27 1.26 63.84 -3.57
C TYR A 27 2.47 64.17 -2.71
N LYS A 28 2.72 63.38 -1.67
CA LYS A 28 3.94 63.48 -0.87
C LYS A 28 5.03 62.64 -1.51
N ARG A 29 6.11 63.27 -1.96
CA ARG A 29 7.26 62.57 -2.57
C ARG A 29 7.72 61.41 -1.66
N GLY A 30 7.64 60.18 -2.17
CA GLY A 30 7.98 58.96 -1.44
C GLY A 30 6.80 58.19 -0.81
N SER A 31 5.56 58.67 -0.94
CA SER A 31 4.36 57.97 -0.44
C SER A 31 3.94 56.77 -1.29
N HIS A 32 4.36 56.72 -2.56
CA HIS A 32 4.03 55.63 -3.48
C HIS A 32 5.32 54.94 -3.95
N SER A 33 5.42 53.62 -3.79
CA SER A 33 6.48 52.78 -4.39
C SER A 33 5.87 51.70 -5.28
N LEU A 34 6.43 51.50 -6.48
CA LEU A 34 5.96 50.50 -7.45
C LEU A 34 6.11 49.05 -6.95
N VAL A 35 7.03 48.83 -6.01
CA VAL A 35 7.15 47.57 -5.26
C VAL A 35 6.69 47.90 -3.85
N GLU A 36 5.59 47.29 -3.38
CA GLU A 36 5.17 47.45 -1.99
C GLU A 36 6.32 47.06 -1.06
N ARG A 37 6.60 47.91 -0.06
CA ARG A 37 7.57 47.56 0.98
C ARG A 37 7.01 46.37 1.77
N LYS A 38 7.40 45.15 1.41
CA LYS A 38 7.22 43.99 2.30
C LYS A 38 7.82 44.36 3.65
N HIS A 39 7.01 44.35 4.72
CA HIS A 39 7.43 44.77 6.06
C HIS A 39 8.84 44.29 6.38
N THR A 40 9.78 45.22 6.49
CA THR A 40 11.16 44.94 6.88
C THR A 40 11.28 45.28 8.37
N ILE A 41 11.66 44.29 9.17
CA ILE A 41 12.18 44.52 10.52
C ILE A 41 13.70 44.60 10.35
N ASP A 42 14.32 45.68 10.81
CA ASP A 42 15.77 45.94 10.76
C ASP A 42 16.43 45.86 9.37
N GLY A 43 15.79 46.42 8.35
CA GLY A 43 16.41 46.60 7.02
C GLY A 43 16.61 45.33 6.20
N LYS A 44 16.16 44.16 6.69
CA LYS A 44 16.13 42.91 5.92
C LYS A 44 14.73 42.67 5.38
N ILE A 45 14.64 42.32 4.09
CA ILE A 45 13.39 41.87 3.46
C ILE A 45 12.92 40.66 4.27
N SER A 46 11.78 40.77 4.96
CA SER A 46 11.16 39.59 5.57
C SER A 46 10.53 38.76 4.45
N VAL A 47 11.35 38.01 3.72
CA VAL A 47 10.87 36.81 3.05
C VAL A 47 10.74 35.75 4.15
N ARG A 48 9.83 35.97 5.10
CA ARG A 48 9.33 34.88 5.92
C ARG A 48 8.39 34.12 5.01
N GLY A 49 8.89 33.06 4.38
CA GLY A 49 8.00 32.08 3.77
C GLY A 49 7.00 31.63 4.83
N ILE A 50 5.79 31.28 4.42
CA ILE A 50 4.77 30.71 5.32
C ILE A 50 5.30 29.47 6.09
N GLY A 51 6.43 28.89 5.65
CA GLY A 51 7.17 27.84 6.36
C GLY A 51 7.95 28.25 7.62
N ASP A 52 8.34 29.52 7.79
CA ASP A 52 9.24 29.95 8.86
C ASP A 52 8.53 30.42 10.15
N ARG A 53 7.19 30.44 10.18
CA ARG A 53 6.47 30.99 11.34
C ARG A 53 6.43 30.06 12.56
N ASN A 54 6.73 28.77 12.41
CA ASN A 54 6.62 27.77 13.50
C ASN A 54 7.79 26.77 13.53
N THR A 55 8.99 27.15 13.10
CA THR A 55 10.16 26.27 13.18
C THR A 55 10.93 26.55 14.47
N SER A 56 10.54 25.89 15.57
CA SER A 56 11.46 25.68 16.69
C SER A 56 12.60 24.76 16.23
N GLU A 57 13.75 24.74 16.90
CA GLU A 57 14.83 23.79 16.60
C GLU A 57 14.34 22.32 16.65
N LEU A 58 13.27 22.06 17.40
CA LEU A 58 12.56 20.77 17.46
C LEU A 58 11.79 20.42 16.17
N SER A 59 11.36 21.40 15.37
CA SER A 59 10.66 21.17 14.10
C SER A 59 11.52 20.46 13.05
N HIS A 60 12.84 20.60 13.12
CA HIS A 60 13.78 19.86 12.27
C HIS A 60 13.86 18.37 12.64
N ARG A 61 13.40 17.97 13.83
CA ARG A 61 13.31 16.57 14.29
C ARG A 61 11.97 15.92 13.97
N THR A 62 10.99 16.68 13.47
CA THR A 62 9.63 16.20 13.18
C THR A 62 9.40 16.04 11.69
N TYR A 63 8.72 14.96 11.29
CA TYR A 63 8.34 14.74 9.89
C TYR A 63 7.21 15.69 9.45
N LYS A 64 7.43 16.46 8.38
CA LYS A 64 6.41 17.33 7.78
C LYS A 64 6.47 17.26 6.24
N PRO A 65 5.43 16.75 5.56
CA PRO A 65 5.40 16.75 4.10
C PRO A 65 5.28 18.17 3.55
N GLN A 66 5.95 18.46 2.42
CA GLN A 66 5.94 19.79 1.80
C GLN A 66 4.65 20.07 1.02
N LYS A 67 4.23 19.13 0.16
CA LYS A 67 3.04 19.23 -0.70
C LYS A 67 2.66 17.86 -1.24
N THR A 68 1.36 17.58 -1.34
CA THR A 68 0.80 16.40 -2.02
C THR A 68 -0.12 16.85 -3.15
N TYR A 69 -0.09 16.15 -4.28
CA TYR A 69 -0.96 16.42 -5.43
C TYR A 69 -2.05 15.35 -5.49
N PHE A 70 -3.28 15.77 -5.75
CA PHE A 70 -4.42 14.87 -5.92
C PHE A 70 -4.93 14.99 -7.37
N GLN A 71 -5.20 13.85 -7.99
CA GLN A 71 -5.80 13.77 -9.32
C GLN A 71 -7.27 13.35 -9.17
N VAL A 72 -8.12 13.85 -10.05
CA VAL A 72 -9.54 13.47 -10.07
C VAL A 72 -9.64 12.04 -10.59
N ALA A 73 -10.40 11.19 -9.89
CA ALA A 73 -10.67 9.83 -10.34
C ALA A 73 -11.74 9.85 -11.44
N THR A 74 -11.32 9.75 -12.70
CA THR A 74 -12.23 9.71 -13.86
C THR A 74 -11.73 8.71 -14.88
N LYS A 75 -12.63 7.86 -15.38
CA LYS A 75 -12.37 6.99 -16.52
C LYS A 75 -12.12 7.84 -17.76
N PRO A 76 -11.10 7.52 -18.58
CA PRO A 76 -10.91 8.19 -19.86
C PRO A 76 -12.10 7.95 -20.79
N ASN A 77 -12.47 8.97 -21.57
CA ASN A 77 -13.49 8.82 -22.60
C ASN A 77 -12.88 8.18 -23.85
N PHE A 78 -13.49 7.11 -24.34
CA PHE A 78 -13.07 6.42 -25.56
C PHE A 78 -14.06 6.68 -26.69
N THR A 79 -13.54 6.95 -27.88
CA THR A 79 -14.38 7.20 -29.07
C THR A 79 -14.77 5.92 -29.80
N ARG A 80 -14.00 4.84 -29.61
CA ARG A 80 -14.16 3.55 -30.29
C ARG A 80 -13.97 2.41 -29.31
N ALA A 81 -14.76 1.35 -29.46
CA ALA A 81 -14.72 0.19 -28.57
C ALA A 81 -13.32 -0.46 -28.44
N HIS A 82 -12.55 -0.57 -29.54
CA HIS A 82 -11.21 -1.15 -29.47
C HIS A 82 -10.21 -0.30 -28.65
N GLN A 83 -10.42 1.01 -28.53
CA GLN A 83 -9.56 1.87 -27.70
C GLN A 83 -9.84 1.60 -26.22
N GLU A 84 -11.11 1.41 -25.87
CA GLU A 84 -11.52 1.02 -24.53
C GLU A 84 -11.00 -0.38 -24.18
N LEU A 85 -11.16 -1.36 -25.05
CA LEU A 85 -10.62 -2.72 -24.86
C LEU A 85 -9.10 -2.71 -24.71
N HIS A 86 -8.40 -1.95 -25.56
CA HIS A 86 -6.95 -1.78 -25.45
C HIS A 86 -6.57 -1.14 -24.11
N TYR A 87 -7.29 -0.11 -23.67
CA TYR A 87 -7.06 0.49 -22.35
C TYR A 87 -7.31 -0.51 -21.22
N GLN A 88 -8.43 -1.23 -21.23
CA GLN A 88 -8.76 -2.22 -20.21
C GLN A 88 -7.69 -3.31 -20.13
N PHE A 89 -7.24 -3.84 -21.28
CA PHE A 89 -6.16 -4.80 -21.32
C PHE A 89 -4.85 -4.21 -20.76
N TYR A 90 -4.32 -3.14 -21.34
CA TYR A 90 -3.01 -2.61 -20.94
C TYR A 90 -3.01 -2.00 -19.54
N ASN A 91 -4.13 -1.50 -19.03
CA ASN A 91 -4.21 -0.89 -17.70
C ASN A 91 -4.63 -1.91 -16.64
N LEU A 92 -5.76 -2.60 -16.82
CA LEU A 92 -6.35 -3.44 -15.77
C LEU A 92 -5.64 -4.80 -15.68
N GLU A 93 -5.42 -5.50 -16.80
CA GLU A 93 -4.73 -6.81 -16.78
C GLU A 93 -3.29 -6.65 -16.28
N THR A 94 -2.57 -5.63 -16.74
CA THR A 94 -1.18 -5.43 -16.30
C THR A 94 -1.11 -5.13 -14.80
N LYS A 95 -2.01 -4.28 -14.27
CA LYS A 95 -2.11 -4.03 -12.83
C LYS A 95 -2.46 -5.30 -12.07
N LEU A 96 -3.42 -6.09 -12.56
CA LEU A 96 -3.85 -7.34 -11.94
C LEU A 96 -2.70 -8.33 -11.85
N ILE A 97 -1.99 -8.57 -12.96
CA ILE A 97 -0.85 -9.48 -13.02
C ILE A 97 0.29 -9.00 -12.12
N TRP A 98 0.61 -7.69 -12.13
CA TRP A 98 1.60 -7.14 -11.22
C TRP A 98 1.21 -7.29 -9.75
N LYS A 99 -0.07 -7.08 -9.41
CA LYS A 99 -0.57 -7.26 -8.04
C LYS A 99 -0.51 -8.73 -7.62
N ALA A 100 -1.02 -9.65 -8.44
CA ALA A 100 -0.96 -11.09 -8.21
C ALA A 100 0.48 -11.60 -8.02
N PHE A 101 1.44 -11.00 -8.73
CA PHE A 101 2.86 -11.37 -8.66
C PHE A 101 3.63 -10.67 -7.53
N ASP A 102 3.28 -9.44 -7.14
CA ASP A 102 3.99 -8.69 -6.11
C ASP A 102 3.43 -8.95 -4.71
N LEU A 103 2.18 -8.50 -4.51
CA LEU A 103 1.47 -8.48 -3.24
C LEU A 103 0.03 -8.92 -3.55
N PRO A 104 -0.21 -10.24 -3.68
CA PRO A 104 -1.50 -10.77 -4.12
C PRO A 104 -2.63 -10.40 -3.16
N GLU A 105 -2.34 -10.12 -1.89
CA GLU A 105 -3.32 -9.69 -0.90
C GLU A 105 -4.01 -8.36 -1.25
N LEU A 106 -3.38 -7.54 -2.10
CA LEU A 106 -3.88 -6.21 -2.48
C LEU A 106 -4.82 -6.22 -3.69
N ILE A 107 -5.25 -7.39 -4.18
CA ILE A 107 -6.24 -7.47 -5.27
C ILE A 107 -7.55 -6.77 -4.87
N GLY A 108 -8.02 -6.92 -3.63
CA GLY A 108 -9.22 -6.23 -3.16
C GLY A 108 -9.12 -4.70 -3.30
N ILE A 109 -7.98 -4.12 -2.92
CA ILE A 109 -7.71 -2.68 -3.09
C ILE A 109 -7.67 -2.30 -4.57
N LEU A 110 -7.02 -3.10 -5.42
CA LEU A 110 -7.00 -2.85 -6.87
C LEU A 110 -8.42 -2.81 -7.46
N LEU A 111 -9.27 -3.77 -7.10
CA LEU A 111 -10.67 -3.81 -7.56
C LEU A 111 -11.38 -2.52 -7.16
N HIS A 112 -11.25 -2.11 -5.89
CA HIS A 112 -11.90 -0.90 -5.39
C HIS A 112 -11.38 0.40 -6.02
N ASP A 113 -10.06 0.56 -6.13
CA ASP A 113 -9.43 1.74 -6.72
C ASP A 113 -9.85 1.94 -8.19
N GLU A 114 -9.96 0.85 -8.96
CA GLU A 114 -10.38 0.93 -10.36
C GLU A 114 -11.91 1.08 -10.49
N THR A 115 -12.71 0.57 -9.54
CA THR A 115 -14.16 0.89 -9.45
C THR A 115 -14.39 2.37 -9.13
N ILE A 116 -13.63 2.97 -8.20
CA ILE A 116 -13.70 4.42 -7.89
C ILE A 116 -13.35 5.26 -9.13
N LYS A 117 -12.43 4.78 -9.98
CA LYS A 117 -12.10 5.45 -11.25
C LYS A 117 -13.20 5.30 -12.31
N GLY A 118 -14.24 4.52 -12.05
CA GLY A 118 -15.39 4.32 -12.94
C GLY A 118 -15.25 3.13 -13.89
N ASN A 119 -14.46 2.11 -13.56
CA ASN A 119 -14.46 0.85 -14.31
C ASN A 119 -15.58 -0.08 -13.79
N ASP A 120 -16.62 -0.28 -14.60
CA ASP A 120 -17.83 -1.00 -14.20
C ASP A 120 -17.68 -2.54 -14.20
N ASN A 121 -16.66 -3.06 -14.87
CA ASN A 121 -16.48 -4.49 -15.08
C ASN A 121 -15.53 -5.17 -14.08
N MET A 122 -15.10 -4.47 -13.02
CA MET A 122 -14.10 -5.01 -12.07
C MET A 122 -14.59 -6.25 -11.30
N TYR A 123 -15.90 -6.38 -11.09
CA TYR A 123 -16.51 -7.52 -10.41
C TYR A 123 -17.22 -8.47 -11.39
N SER A 124 -16.94 -8.38 -12.70
CA SER A 124 -17.49 -9.33 -13.66
C SER A 124 -16.94 -10.74 -13.42
N GLN A 125 -17.70 -11.76 -13.82
CA GLN A 125 -17.26 -13.16 -13.70
C GLN A 125 -15.94 -13.37 -14.47
N GLU A 126 -15.86 -12.87 -15.71
CA GLU A 126 -14.65 -12.93 -16.54
C GLU A 126 -13.42 -12.34 -15.84
N PHE A 127 -13.57 -11.19 -15.16
CA PHE A 127 -12.44 -10.53 -14.49
C PHE A 127 -12.03 -11.28 -13.21
N LEU A 128 -12.98 -11.84 -12.46
CA LEU A 128 -12.68 -12.65 -11.27
C LEU A 128 -12.05 -14.00 -11.64
N ASP A 129 -12.49 -14.62 -12.74
CA ASP A 129 -11.88 -15.83 -13.28
C ASP A 129 -10.45 -15.55 -13.79
N ALA A 130 -10.24 -14.41 -14.46
CA ALA A 130 -8.91 -13.94 -14.82
C ALA A 130 -8.02 -13.69 -13.58
N ALA A 131 -8.57 -13.10 -12.51
CA ALA A 131 -7.84 -12.89 -11.26
C ALA A 131 -7.42 -14.22 -10.59
N GLU A 132 -8.29 -15.21 -10.53
CA GLU A 132 -7.95 -16.55 -10.03
C GLU A 132 -6.87 -17.22 -10.89
N HIS A 133 -7.01 -17.14 -12.22
CA HIS A 133 -6.03 -17.67 -13.17
C HIS A 133 -4.65 -17.01 -12.95
N TRP A 134 -4.59 -15.67 -12.94
CA TRP A 134 -3.34 -14.93 -12.78
C TRP A 134 -2.70 -15.11 -11.41
N LEU A 135 -3.48 -15.30 -10.34
CA LEU A 135 -2.94 -15.68 -9.03
C LEU A 135 -2.24 -17.04 -9.04
N THR A 136 -2.88 -18.02 -9.69
CA THR A 136 -2.35 -19.38 -9.82
C THR A 136 -1.06 -19.38 -10.66
N GLU A 137 -1.08 -18.69 -11.80
CA GLU A 137 0.08 -18.52 -12.66
C GLU A 137 1.20 -17.73 -11.99
N ALA A 138 0.88 -16.64 -11.29
CA ALA A 138 1.88 -15.85 -10.57
C ALA A 138 2.56 -16.66 -9.47
N ARG A 139 1.84 -17.52 -8.75
CA ARG A 139 2.46 -18.46 -7.79
C ARG A 139 3.39 -19.44 -8.50
N TYR A 140 2.95 -20.03 -9.60
CA TYR A 140 3.77 -20.92 -10.41
C TYR A 140 5.07 -20.22 -10.87
N TRP A 141 4.98 -19.00 -11.39
CA TRP A 141 6.14 -18.24 -11.86
C TRP A 141 7.08 -17.82 -10.73
N ARG A 142 6.55 -17.45 -9.55
CA ARG A 142 7.37 -17.14 -8.38
C ARG A 142 8.15 -18.35 -7.88
N CYS A 143 7.53 -19.53 -7.83
CA CYS A 143 8.23 -20.79 -7.51
C CYS A 143 9.31 -21.15 -8.54
N LEU A 144 9.10 -20.80 -9.82
CA LEU A 144 10.10 -20.97 -10.86
C LEU A 144 11.25 -19.96 -10.80
N GLY A 145 11.20 -18.96 -9.93
CA GLY A 145 12.23 -17.93 -9.85
C GLY A 145 12.17 -16.90 -10.98
N ILE A 146 11.02 -16.74 -11.64
CA ILE A 146 10.78 -15.55 -12.48
C ILE A 146 10.72 -14.34 -11.54
N SER A 147 11.41 -13.25 -11.88
CA SER A 147 11.43 -12.03 -11.04
C SER A 147 10.57 -10.88 -11.59
N LYS A 148 10.24 -10.92 -12.88
CA LYS A 148 9.37 -9.94 -13.54
C LYS A 148 8.38 -10.70 -14.43
N PRO A 149 7.05 -10.52 -14.26
CA PRO A 149 6.06 -11.27 -15.01
C PRO A 149 6.00 -10.82 -16.48
N PHE A 150 6.31 -9.56 -16.78
CA PHE A 150 6.35 -9.03 -18.15
C PHE A 150 7.78 -9.00 -18.69
N PHE A 151 7.98 -9.62 -19.85
CA PHE A 151 9.22 -9.46 -20.61
C PHE A 151 9.17 -8.16 -21.43
N ASN A 152 8.02 -7.89 -22.05
CA ASN A 152 7.70 -6.63 -22.72
C ASN A 152 6.21 -6.30 -22.47
N ASN A 153 5.72 -5.18 -23.01
CA ASN A 153 4.34 -4.75 -22.78
C ASN A 153 3.28 -5.66 -23.42
N GLY A 154 3.65 -6.46 -24.44
CA GLY A 154 2.74 -7.35 -25.15
C GLY A 154 2.93 -8.84 -24.84
N THR A 155 3.87 -9.21 -23.98
CA THR A 155 4.27 -10.61 -23.76
C THR A 155 4.80 -10.84 -22.35
N LEU A 156 4.23 -11.85 -21.69
CA LEU A 156 4.68 -12.32 -20.38
C LEU A 156 5.98 -13.12 -20.51
N ARG A 157 6.82 -13.04 -19.48
CA ARG A 157 8.13 -13.71 -19.42
C ARG A 157 8.03 -15.24 -19.43
N ALA A 158 6.92 -15.78 -18.90
CA ALA A 158 6.64 -17.21 -18.94
C ALA A 158 6.55 -17.73 -20.38
N HIS A 159 5.90 -16.98 -21.27
CA HIS A 159 5.72 -17.35 -22.68
C HIS A 159 6.90 -16.99 -23.58
N CYS A 160 8.07 -16.66 -23.02
CA CYS A 160 9.28 -16.44 -23.82
C CYS A 160 10.05 -17.75 -23.97
N TRP A 161 9.90 -18.39 -25.12
CA TRP A 161 10.67 -19.57 -25.51
C TRP A 161 11.76 -19.23 -26.54
N GLU A 162 12.71 -20.14 -26.70
CA GLU A 162 13.76 -20.03 -27.71
C GLU A 162 13.32 -20.75 -29.00
N ASP A 163 13.37 -20.05 -30.14
CA ASP A 163 13.00 -20.63 -31.45
C ASP A 163 14.23 -21.15 -32.23
N ASN A 164 15.36 -20.44 -32.13
CA ASN A 164 16.60 -20.73 -32.86
C ASN A 164 17.66 -21.44 -31.98
N GLY A 165 17.21 -22.13 -30.93
CA GLY A 165 18.06 -22.82 -29.96
C GLY A 165 18.26 -24.29 -30.27
N ALA A 166 18.73 -25.05 -29.27
CA ALA A 166 18.85 -26.51 -29.36
C ALA A 166 17.49 -27.21 -29.54
N GLN A 167 16.41 -26.60 -29.04
CA GLN A 167 15.02 -27.05 -29.16
C GLN A 167 14.11 -25.84 -29.33
N THR A 168 13.16 -25.92 -30.26
CA THR A 168 12.12 -24.90 -30.46
C THR A 168 11.00 -25.08 -29.43
N GLY A 169 10.51 -23.98 -28.85
CA GLY A 169 9.42 -24.02 -27.87
C GLY A 169 9.86 -24.30 -26.43
N THR A 170 11.16 -24.43 -26.18
CA THR A 170 11.72 -24.55 -24.83
C THR A 170 11.72 -23.19 -24.12
N ILE A 171 11.22 -23.15 -22.88
CA ILE A 171 11.18 -21.90 -22.10
C ILE A 171 12.61 -21.41 -21.89
N ARG A 172 12.84 -20.10 -22.09
CA ARG A 172 14.16 -19.53 -21.81
C ARG A 172 14.40 -19.50 -20.30
N VAL A 173 15.30 -20.34 -19.78
CA VAL A 173 15.57 -20.45 -18.34
C VAL A 173 16.82 -19.65 -17.94
N SER A 174 16.72 -18.77 -16.92
CA SER A 174 17.87 -18.05 -16.37
C SER A 174 18.64 -18.91 -15.34
N ALA A 175 19.83 -18.48 -14.91
CA ALA A 175 20.58 -19.20 -13.86
C ALA A 175 19.78 -19.31 -12.54
N ALA A 176 19.07 -18.25 -12.15
CA ALA A 176 18.22 -18.28 -10.95
C ALA A 176 17.07 -19.29 -11.09
N MET A 177 16.43 -19.33 -12.26
CA MET A 177 15.36 -20.30 -12.53
C MET A 177 15.88 -21.74 -12.54
N ARG A 178 17.08 -21.98 -13.10
CA ARG A 178 17.71 -23.31 -13.06
C ARG A 178 17.99 -23.76 -11.63
N HIS A 179 18.50 -22.88 -10.77
CA HIS A 179 18.75 -23.21 -9.38
C HIS A 179 17.45 -23.44 -8.58
N ALA A 180 16.37 -22.70 -8.91
CA ALA A 180 15.04 -22.98 -8.35
C ALA A 180 14.52 -24.36 -8.79
N LEU A 181 14.67 -24.74 -10.06
CA LEU A 181 14.34 -26.08 -10.55
C LEU A 181 15.17 -27.17 -9.87
N MET A 182 16.47 -26.92 -9.62
CA MET A 182 17.32 -27.86 -8.86
C MET A 182 16.81 -28.05 -7.43
N ASP A 183 16.34 -26.98 -6.78
CA ASP A 183 15.76 -27.07 -5.42
C ASP A 183 14.43 -27.83 -5.42
N LEU A 184 13.60 -27.66 -6.46
CA LEU A 184 12.36 -28.43 -6.64
C LEU A 184 12.65 -29.92 -6.89
N GLU A 185 13.58 -30.24 -7.80
CA GLU A 185 13.97 -31.63 -8.08
C GLU A 185 14.64 -32.28 -6.88
N ARG A 186 15.40 -31.54 -6.08
CA ARG A 186 15.95 -32.05 -4.81
C ARG A 186 14.83 -32.45 -3.85
N ALA A 187 13.83 -31.58 -3.68
CA ALA A 187 12.69 -31.85 -2.82
C ALA A 187 11.88 -33.07 -3.31
N VAL A 188 11.69 -33.22 -4.63
CA VAL A 188 11.03 -34.40 -5.19
C VAL A 188 11.85 -35.67 -4.96
N ARG A 189 13.16 -35.67 -5.22
CA ARG A 189 14.03 -36.83 -4.97
C ARG A 189 14.04 -37.24 -3.51
N ARG A 190 14.09 -36.27 -2.58
CA ARG A 190 13.95 -36.53 -1.13
C ARG A 190 12.65 -37.26 -0.81
N ARG A 191 11.53 -36.78 -1.36
CA ARG A 191 10.21 -37.42 -1.21
C ARG A 191 10.18 -38.84 -1.80
N GLU A 192 10.77 -39.05 -2.97
CA GLU A 192 10.86 -40.37 -3.64
C GLU A 192 11.72 -41.36 -2.84
N LEU A 193 12.71 -40.87 -2.10
CA LEU A 193 13.54 -41.65 -1.19
C LEU A 193 12.86 -41.91 0.18
N GLY A 194 11.65 -41.40 0.40
CA GLY A 194 10.92 -41.52 1.67
C GLY A 194 11.41 -40.56 2.77
N LEU A 195 12.24 -39.57 2.42
CA LEU A 195 12.64 -38.49 3.32
C LEU A 195 11.63 -37.34 3.26
N ASP A 196 11.64 -36.47 4.27
CA ASP A 196 10.86 -35.23 4.22
C ASP A 196 11.36 -34.36 3.04
N PRO A 197 10.48 -33.97 2.09
CA PRO A 197 10.85 -33.19 0.91
C PRO A 197 11.60 -31.88 1.23
N ASN A 198 11.39 -31.27 2.40
CA ASN A 198 12.13 -30.08 2.87
C ASN A 198 12.44 -29.04 1.78
N TYR A 199 11.39 -28.51 1.13
CA TYR A 199 11.58 -27.47 0.13
C TYR A 199 11.92 -26.12 0.79
N LEU A 200 13.14 -25.61 0.55
CA LEU A 200 13.66 -24.40 1.19
C LEU A 200 12.72 -23.20 1.05
N TRP A 201 12.19 -22.98 -0.16
CA TRP A 201 11.38 -21.81 -0.48
C TRP A 201 9.94 -21.88 0.03
N ASP A 202 9.50 -23.01 0.60
CA ASP A 202 8.24 -23.07 1.35
C ASP A 202 8.37 -22.40 2.73
N LYS A 203 9.59 -22.27 3.27
CA LYS A 203 9.87 -21.50 4.49
C LYS A 203 10.13 -20.01 4.22
N TRP A 204 10.06 -19.59 2.97
CA TRP A 204 10.21 -18.20 2.57
C TRP A 204 8.86 -17.47 2.65
N GLY A 205 8.86 -16.32 3.32
CA GLY A 205 7.73 -15.41 3.45
C GLY A 205 8.08 -13.99 2.98
N PRO A 206 7.15 -13.03 3.14
CA PRO A 206 7.33 -11.66 2.65
C PRO A 206 8.54 -10.93 3.26
N SER A 207 8.89 -11.25 4.50
CA SER A 207 10.00 -10.60 5.24
C SER A 207 11.34 -11.34 5.14
N GLY A 208 11.36 -12.52 4.49
CA GLY A 208 12.51 -13.41 4.45
C GLY A 208 12.15 -14.82 4.91
N PHE A 209 13.10 -15.54 5.52
CA PHE A 209 12.82 -16.87 6.08
C PHE A 209 12.05 -16.77 7.40
N VAL A 210 10.96 -17.54 7.49
CA VAL A 210 10.02 -17.55 8.62
C VAL A 210 10.66 -18.01 9.94
N ASP A 211 11.66 -18.88 9.86
CA ASP A 211 12.40 -19.38 11.02
C ASP A 211 13.50 -18.43 11.52
N GLY A 212 13.66 -17.26 10.88
CA GLY A 212 14.68 -16.28 11.20
C GLY A 212 16.09 -16.66 10.70
N SER A 213 16.21 -17.65 9.81
CA SER A 213 17.50 -18.00 9.21
C SER A 213 18.04 -16.86 8.34
N LYS A 214 19.34 -16.93 8.02
CA LYS A 214 19.96 -15.99 7.09
C LYS A 214 19.29 -16.10 5.71
N SER A 215 19.17 -14.96 5.02
CA SER A 215 18.72 -14.95 3.63
C SER A 215 19.68 -15.72 2.73
N ASP A 216 19.10 -16.59 1.90
CA ASP A 216 19.75 -17.30 0.81
C ASP A 216 19.32 -16.62 -0.49
N PHE A 217 20.23 -16.55 -1.46
CA PHE A 217 20.03 -15.77 -2.67
C PHE A 217 20.19 -16.65 -3.92
N LEU A 218 19.26 -16.50 -4.87
CA LEU A 218 19.38 -17.07 -6.20
C LEU A 218 19.91 -16.01 -7.18
N PRO A 219 20.83 -16.38 -8.11
CA PRO A 219 21.50 -17.67 -8.23
C PRO A 219 22.66 -17.82 -7.23
N ARG A 220 22.80 -19.02 -6.65
CA ARG A 220 23.93 -19.38 -5.78
C ARG A 220 25.28 -19.45 -6.52
N PHE A 221 26.35 -18.99 -5.88
CA PHE A 221 27.71 -19.11 -6.40
C PHE A 221 28.29 -20.50 -6.14
N ARG A 222 29.21 -20.96 -7.00
CA ARG A 222 29.87 -22.27 -6.85
C ARG A 222 30.61 -22.44 -5.52
N GLN A 223 31.12 -21.36 -4.94
CA GLN A 223 31.84 -21.36 -3.67
C GLN A 223 30.92 -21.56 -2.45
N ASN A 224 29.62 -21.30 -2.63
CA ASN A 224 28.62 -21.46 -1.57
C ASN A 224 27.35 -22.11 -2.15
N PRO A 225 27.43 -23.39 -2.56
CA PRO A 225 26.27 -24.12 -3.05
C PRO A 225 25.31 -24.42 -1.90
N TYR A 226 24.08 -24.81 -2.22
CA TYR A 226 23.20 -25.41 -1.24
C TYR A 226 23.74 -26.78 -0.82
N LEU A 227 23.78 -27.06 0.48
CA LEU A 227 24.25 -28.32 1.03
C LEU A 227 23.06 -29.04 1.69
N ASP A 228 22.73 -30.23 1.19
CA ASP A 228 21.72 -31.09 1.78
C ASP A 228 22.39 -32.04 2.80
N PRO A 229 21.99 -32.02 4.09
CA PRO A 229 22.51 -32.95 5.10
C PRO A 229 22.34 -34.44 4.74
N ASP A 230 21.31 -34.77 3.96
CA ASP A 230 21.03 -36.16 3.55
C ASP A 230 21.77 -36.57 2.27
N GLY A 231 22.58 -35.67 1.68
CA GLY A 231 23.42 -35.96 0.52
C GLY A 231 22.67 -36.09 -0.81
N VAL A 232 21.45 -35.55 -0.92
CA VAL A 232 20.69 -35.56 -2.19
C VAL A 232 21.25 -34.51 -3.14
N ASP A 233 22.00 -34.99 -4.13
CA ASP A 233 22.60 -34.16 -5.17
C ASP A 233 21.69 -34.00 -6.40
N VAL A 234 21.69 -32.78 -6.94
CA VAL A 234 20.98 -32.39 -8.16
C VAL A 234 21.86 -31.43 -8.96
N THR A 235 21.92 -31.66 -10.26
CA THR A 235 22.73 -30.90 -11.21
C THR A 235 21.87 -30.28 -12.31
N GLU A 236 22.49 -29.45 -13.16
CA GLU A 236 21.79 -28.82 -14.29
C GLU A 236 21.31 -29.86 -15.32
N LEU A 237 22.06 -30.95 -15.46
CA LEU A 237 21.71 -32.04 -16.38
C LEU A 237 20.47 -32.81 -15.92
N ASP A 238 20.25 -32.89 -14.60
CA ASP A 238 19.07 -33.55 -14.03
C ASP A 238 17.79 -32.77 -14.31
N VAL A 239 17.87 -31.44 -14.35
CA VAL A 239 16.71 -30.57 -14.58
C VAL A 239 16.51 -30.19 -16.06
N ALA A 240 17.51 -30.42 -16.91
CA ALA A 240 17.46 -30.13 -18.34
C ALA A 240 16.27 -30.76 -19.11
N PRO A 241 15.78 -31.97 -18.76
CA PRO A 241 14.60 -32.55 -19.40
C PRO A 241 13.29 -31.83 -19.09
N PHE A 242 13.20 -31.09 -17.98
CA PHE A 242 11.99 -30.39 -17.54
C PHE A 242 11.99 -28.96 -18.08
N ASN A 243 11.73 -28.82 -19.38
CA ASN A 243 12.00 -27.59 -20.11
C ASN A 243 10.76 -26.95 -20.75
N THR A 244 9.61 -27.63 -20.71
CA THR A 244 8.28 -27.08 -21.01
C THR A 244 7.47 -26.83 -19.74
N HIS A 245 6.42 -26.00 -19.84
CA HIS A 245 5.59 -25.66 -18.69
C HIS A 245 4.82 -26.88 -18.17
N GLU A 246 4.32 -27.70 -19.08
CA GLU A 246 3.53 -28.90 -18.81
C GLU A 246 4.38 -29.93 -18.04
N GLN A 247 5.60 -30.23 -18.52
CA GLN A 247 6.52 -31.17 -17.85
C GLN A 247 6.87 -30.72 -16.43
N ILE A 248 7.16 -29.43 -16.27
CA ILE A 248 7.47 -28.84 -14.96
C ILE A 248 6.25 -28.95 -14.03
N ARG A 249 5.03 -28.68 -14.53
CA ARG A 249 3.82 -28.85 -13.73
C ARG A 249 3.63 -30.31 -13.33
N GLU A 250 3.62 -31.23 -14.28
CA GLU A 250 3.44 -32.67 -14.00
C GLU A 250 4.43 -33.20 -12.94
N ARG A 251 5.68 -32.73 -12.95
CA ARG A 251 6.71 -33.15 -11.98
C ARG A 251 6.60 -32.46 -10.61
N TYR A 252 6.37 -31.14 -10.59
CA TYR A 252 6.56 -30.31 -9.39
C TYR A 252 5.29 -29.67 -8.84
N TRP A 253 4.11 -29.92 -9.43
CA TRP A 253 2.88 -29.19 -9.09
C TRP A 253 2.53 -29.27 -7.61
N ASP A 254 2.66 -30.42 -6.96
CA ASP A 254 2.35 -30.59 -5.52
C ASP A 254 3.14 -29.64 -4.60
N LEU A 255 4.39 -29.34 -4.98
CA LEU A 255 5.25 -28.40 -4.24
C LEU A 255 4.85 -26.95 -4.53
N ILE A 256 4.41 -26.67 -5.75
CA ILE A 256 4.08 -25.32 -6.21
C ILE A 256 2.69 -24.90 -5.74
N VAL A 257 1.69 -25.77 -5.94
CA VAL A 257 0.28 -25.49 -5.76
C VAL A 257 -0.01 -25.25 -4.27
N PRO A 258 -0.65 -24.12 -3.93
CA PRO A 258 -1.05 -23.86 -2.56
C PRO A 258 -2.24 -24.75 -2.18
N ASN A 259 -2.24 -25.25 -0.94
CA ASN A 259 -3.38 -26.00 -0.41
C ASN A 259 -4.44 -25.04 0.13
N VAL A 260 -5.56 -24.91 -0.58
CA VAL A 260 -6.66 -23.99 -0.21
C VAL A 260 -7.61 -24.60 0.82
N ALA A 261 -7.62 -25.93 0.99
CA ALA A 261 -8.62 -26.63 1.80
C ALA A 261 -8.66 -26.17 3.27
N ALA A 262 -7.50 -25.79 3.85
CA ALA A 262 -7.42 -25.34 5.24
C ALA A 262 -8.07 -23.96 5.49
N VAL A 263 -8.22 -23.15 4.44
CA VAL A 263 -8.72 -21.77 4.50
C VAL A 263 -9.97 -21.58 3.66
N GLU A 264 -10.57 -22.66 3.17
CA GLU A 264 -11.78 -22.62 2.36
C GLU A 264 -12.97 -22.17 3.23
N GLY A 265 -13.73 -21.19 2.73
CA GLY A 265 -14.91 -20.65 3.42
C GLY A 265 -14.63 -19.76 4.64
N CYS A 266 -13.38 -19.57 5.07
CA CYS A 266 -13.07 -18.80 6.28
C CYS A 266 -13.48 -17.32 6.19
N PHE A 267 -13.42 -16.73 4.99
CA PHE A 267 -13.69 -15.30 4.79
C PHE A 267 -15.17 -14.91 4.99
N LEU A 268 -16.10 -15.82 4.67
CA LEU A 268 -17.54 -15.64 4.88
C LEU A 268 -18.06 -16.28 6.18
N ALA A 269 -17.22 -17.03 6.90
CA ALA A 269 -17.56 -17.50 8.24
C ALA A 269 -17.72 -16.34 9.22
N VAL A 270 -18.58 -16.49 10.23
CA VAL A 270 -18.86 -15.45 11.23
C VAL A 270 -17.57 -15.03 11.94
N GLY A 271 -17.21 -13.75 11.86
CA GLY A 271 -16.02 -13.20 12.52
C GLY A 271 -16.25 -11.79 13.06
N HIS A 272 -15.61 -11.47 14.17
CA HIS A 272 -15.83 -10.23 14.93
C HIS A 272 -14.52 -9.50 15.28
N GLY A 273 -13.39 -9.83 14.65
CA GLY A 273 -12.12 -9.20 14.97
C GLY A 273 -11.57 -9.63 16.33
N PRO A 274 -10.69 -8.81 16.92
CA PRO A 274 -10.13 -9.08 18.24
C PRO A 274 -11.11 -8.73 19.38
N LEU A 275 -12.41 -8.61 19.12
CA LEU A 275 -13.40 -8.18 20.12
C LEU A 275 -13.59 -9.24 21.20
N GLN A 276 -13.68 -8.78 22.45
CA GLN A 276 -13.98 -9.57 23.62
C GLN A 276 -15.25 -9.05 24.29
N LEU A 277 -15.79 -9.77 25.29
CA LEU A 277 -17.00 -9.37 25.98
C LEU A 277 -16.90 -7.93 26.51
N GLU A 278 -15.75 -7.58 27.06
CA GLU A 278 -15.46 -6.27 27.66
C GLU A 278 -15.52 -5.11 26.67
N ASP A 279 -15.38 -5.40 25.37
CA ASP A 279 -15.41 -4.41 24.32
C ASP A 279 -16.84 -4.00 23.95
N LEU A 280 -17.87 -4.72 24.39
CA LEU A 280 -19.27 -4.36 24.14
C LEU A 280 -19.66 -3.06 24.86
N PRO A 281 -20.48 -2.21 24.22
CA PRO A 281 -20.73 -0.85 24.71
C PRO A 281 -21.67 -0.86 25.93
N SER A 282 -22.60 -1.82 26.01
CA SER A 282 -23.62 -1.89 27.06
C SER A 282 -23.23 -2.89 28.15
N GLN A 283 -23.15 -2.43 29.40
CA GLN A 283 -22.99 -3.30 30.57
C GLN A 283 -24.17 -4.27 30.71
N ARG A 284 -25.40 -3.79 30.47
CA ARG A 284 -26.63 -4.60 30.54
C ARG A 284 -26.58 -5.86 29.67
N ILE A 285 -25.98 -5.77 28.48
CA ILE A 285 -25.88 -6.90 27.54
C ILE A 285 -24.85 -7.92 28.02
N ARG A 286 -23.73 -7.44 28.57
CA ARG A 286 -22.70 -8.29 29.18
C ARG A 286 -23.26 -9.03 30.39
N ASP A 287 -23.97 -8.32 31.26
CA ASP A 287 -24.60 -8.90 32.44
C ASP A 287 -25.66 -9.91 32.07
N LEU A 288 -26.46 -9.65 31.02
CA LEU A 288 -27.43 -10.60 30.48
C LEU A 288 -26.73 -11.90 30.02
N TYR A 289 -25.69 -11.81 29.20
CA TYR A 289 -24.92 -12.98 28.73
C TYR A 289 -24.34 -13.78 29.89
N LEU A 290 -23.70 -13.10 30.84
CA LEU A 290 -23.09 -13.75 32.01
C LEU A 290 -24.14 -14.39 32.92
N ASN A 291 -25.32 -13.78 33.08
CA ASN A 291 -26.40 -14.30 33.91
C ASN A 291 -27.06 -15.54 33.30
N LEU A 292 -27.26 -15.56 31.98
CA LEU A 292 -27.90 -16.67 31.27
C LEU A 292 -26.95 -17.86 31.04
N ASN A 293 -25.63 -17.64 31.06
CA ASN A 293 -24.62 -18.70 30.93
C ASN A 293 -24.00 -19.18 32.25
N LYS A 294 -24.61 -18.88 33.41
CA LYS A 294 -24.08 -19.26 34.75
C LYS A 294 -23.85 -20.77 34.97
N GLY A 295 -24.35 -21.65 34.10
CA GLY A 295 -24.20 -23.12 34.18
C GLY A 295 -23.04 -23.71 33.38
N SER A 296 -22.42 -22.95 32.48
CA SER A 296 -21.23 -23.37 31.73
C SER A 296 -20.03 -22.58 32.24
N THR A 297 -18.85 -23.22 32.35
CA THR A 297 -17.61 -22.46 32.60
C THR A 297 -17.45 -21.47 31.46
N VAL A 298 -17.77 -20.19 31.72
CA VAL A 298 -17.64 -19.11 30.75
C VAL A 298 -16.15 -19.00 30.43
N SER A 299 -15.78 -19.64 29.32
CA SER A 299 -14.46 -19.52 28.72
C SER A 299 -14.16 -18.04 28.52
N SER A 300 -12.93 -17.61 28.77
CA SER A 300 -12.47 -16.25 28.46
C SER A 300 -12.61 -15.89 26.97
N LYS A 301 -12.88 -16.88 26.11
CA LYS A 301 -13.11 -16.75 24.67
C LYS A 301 -14.57 -17.09 24.34
N ILE A 302 -15.29 -16.10 23.82
CA ILE A 302 -16.69 -16.21 23.38
C ILE A 302 -16.73 -16.81 21.96
N SER A 303 -17.75 -17.63 21.68
CA SER A 303 -17.98 -18.16 20.32
C SER A 303 -18.29 -17.02 19.34
N PRO A 304 -17.82 -17.07 18.07
CA PRO A 304 -18.18 -16.07 17.07
C PRO A 304 -19.68 -15.86 16.89
N ASP A 305 -20.48 -16.91 16.99
CA ASP A 305 -21.94 -16.84 16.84
C ASP A 305 -22.61 -16.15 18.04
N ASP A 306 -22.12 -16.42 19.25
CA ASP A 306 -22.57 -15.73 20.47
C ASP A 306 -22.24 -14.24 20.39
N MET A 307 -21.02 -13.90 19.97
CA MET A 307 -20.63 -12.50 19.80
C MET A 307 -21.47 -11.80 18.73
N ARG A 308 -21.79 -12.48 17.62
CA ARG A 308 -22.69 -11.94 16.58
C ARG A 308 -24.09 -11.69 17.14
N THR A 309 -24.62 -12.60 17.95
CA THR A 309 -25.92 -12.44 18.63
C THR A 309 -25.90 -11.23 19.58
N LEU A 310 -24.83 -11.07 20.37
CA LEU A 310 -24.63 -9.92 21.25
C LEU A 310 -24.55 -8.60 20.47
N ILE A 311 -23.96 -8.60 19.28
CA ILE A 311 -23.93 -7.45 18.38
C ILE A 311 -25.33 -7.11 17.87
N TYR A 312 -26.16 -8.08 17.50
CA TYR A 312 -27.55 -7.82 17.10
C TYR A 312 -28.39 -7.22 18.23
N LEU A 313 -28.25 -7.75 19.45
CA LEU A 313 -28.88 -7.19 20.65
C LEU A 313 -28.40 -5.76 20.94
N SER A 314 -27.11 -5.50 20.71
CA SER A 314 -26.53 -4.16 20.90
C SER A 314 -26.97 -3.16 19.83
N ALA A 315 -27.22 -3.64 18.61
CA ALA A 315 -27.67 -2.82 17.49
C ALA A 315 -29.17 -2.49 17.55
N SER A 316 -29.98 -3.31 18.23
CA SER A 316 -31.43 -3.11 18.36
C SER A 316 -31.86 -3.09 19.84
N PRO A 317 -32.09 -1.90 20.43
CA PRO A 317 -32.57 -1.76 21.80
C PRO A 317 -33.92 -2.47 22.04
N ASP A 318 -34.81 -2.45 21.04
CA ASP A 318 -36.12 -3.10 21.12
C ASP A 318 -35.99 -4.62 21.29
N LEU A 319 -35.02 -5.23 20.58
CA LEU A 319 -34.72 -6.66 20.68
C LEU A 319 -34.16 -7.02 22.07
N LEU A 320 -33.31 -6.16 22.63
CA LEU A 320 -32.77 -6.33 23.98
C LEU A 320 -33.86 -6.25 25.06
N ASP A 321 -34.84 -5.36 24.90
CA ASP A 321 -35.93 -5.23 25.86
C ASP A 321 -36.89 -6.43 25.80
N GLN A 322 -37.14 -6.98 24.62
CA GLN A 322 -37.94 -8.20 24.44
C GLN A 322 -37.26 -9.44 25.02
N LEU A 323 -35.94 -9.59 24.79
CA LEU A 323 -35.18 -10.77 25.18
C LEU A 323 -34.50 -10.66 26.55
N GLY A 324 -34.63 -9.52 27.22
CA GLY A 324 -34.12 -9.30 28.58
C GLY A 324 -34.81 -10.16 29.65
N ALA A 325 -35.96 -10.75 29.34
CA ALA A 325 -36.70 -11.67 30.19
C ALA A 325 -36.52 -13.15 29.82
N ALA A 326 -35.61 -13.48 28.89
CA ALA A 326 -35.31 -14.85 28.53
C ALA A 326 -34.76 -15.65 29.73
N GLU A 327 -35.09 -16.94 29.80
CA GLU A 327 -34.66 -17.81 30.91
C GLU A 327 -33.31 -18.49 30.63
N SER A 328 -32.94 -18.66 29.35
CA SER A 328 -31.66 -19.23 28.94
C SER A 328 -31.04 -18.51 27.74
N TRP A 329 -29.72 -18.68 27.54
CA TRP A 329 -29.04 -18.14 26.34
C TRP A 329 -29.50 -18.85 25.06
N ALA A 330 -29.90 -20.12 25.16
CA ALA A 330 -30.46 -20.86 24.03
C ALA A 330 -31.72 -20.19 23.47
N ASP A 331 -32.61 -19.70 24.35
CA ASP A 331 -33.84 -18.99 23.94
C ASP A 331 -33.51 -17.69 23.20
N VAL A 332 -32.47 -16.97 23.65
CA VAL A 332 -31.98 -15.76 22.99
C VAL A 332 -31.45 -16.08 21.60
N THR A 333 -30.63 -17.13 21.47
CA THR A 333 -30.09 -17.55 20.16
C THR A 333 -31.18 -18.04 19.21
N GLU A 334 -32.22 -18.71 19.71
CA GLU A 334 -33.37 -19.16 18.92
C GLU A 334 -34.16 -17.95 18.39
N ALA A 335 -34.45 -16.98 19.25
CA ALA A 335 -35.19 -15.78 18.87
C ALA A 335 -34.45 -14.92 17.83
N VAL A 336 -33.12 -14.91 17.88
CA VAL A 336 -32.27 -14.16 16.93
C VAL A 336 -31.97 -14.95 15.66
N ARG A 337 -32.20 -16.27 15.64
CA ARG A 337 -31.82 -17.16 14.52
C ARG A 337 -32.33 -16.66 13.17
N GLY A 338 -33.61 -16.31 13.06
CA GLY A 338 -34.19 -15.82 11.79
C GLY A 338 -33.53 -14.52 11.30
N ILE A 339 -33.16 -13.62 12.22
CA ILE A 339 -32.43 -12.39 11.89
C ILE A 339 -31.00 -12.73 11.44
N ALA A 340 -30.34 -13.64 12.15
CA ALA A 340 -28.96 -14.06 11.88
C ALA A 340 -28.84 -14.77 10.53
N GLU A 341 -29.75 -15.70 10.21
CA GLU A 341 -29.75 -16.44 8.93
C GLU A 341 -29.90 -15.51 7.72
N GLU A 342 -30.75 -14.48 7.81
CA GLU A 342 -30.94 -13.51 6.72
C GLU A 342 -29.76 -12.53 6.57
N ASN A 343 -29.15 -12.13 7.69
CA ASN A 343 -28.25 -10.97 7.72
C ASN A 343 -26.75 -11.33 7.90
N ASN A 344 -26.39 -12.49 8.45
CA ASN A 344 -24.99 -12.83 8.74
C ASN A 344 -24.13 -12.78 7.48
N ILE A 345 -24.56 -13.44 6.40
CA ILE A 345 -23.80 -13.46 5.15
C ILE A 345 -23.60 -12.06 4.56
N LYS A 346 -24.60 -11.17 4.71
CA LYS A 346 -24.52 -9.77 4.27
C LYS A 346 -23.52 -8.98 5.12
N VAL A 347 -23.54 -9.19 6.43
CA VAL A 347 -22.61 -8.55 7.38
C VAL A 347 -21.17 -9.02 7.11
N ASP A 348 -20.95 -10.32 6.98
CA ASP A 348 -19.62 -10.89 6.74
C ASP A 348 -19.10 -10.53 5.34
N ALA A 349 -19.97 -10.47 4.32
CA ALA A 349 -19.63 -9.91 3.01
C ALA A 349 -19.22 -8.44 3.09
N ALA A 350 -20.02 -7.57 3.71
CA ALA A 350 -19.70 -6.16 3.88
C ALA A 350 -18.37 -5.98 4.64
N ARG A 351 -18.15 -6.79 5.67
CA ARG A 351 -16.92 -6.79 6.46
C ARG A 351 -15.72 -7.27 5.65
N MET A 352 -15.87 -8.34 4.87
CA MET A 352 -14.83 -8.84 3.99
C MET A 352 -14.42 -7.76 2.99
N LEU A 353 -15.38 -7.20 2.26
CA LEU A 353 -15.14 -6.19 1.24
C LEU A 353 -14.49 -4.94 1.83
N THR A 354 -15.01 -4.41 2.93
CA THR A 354 -14.46 -3.18 3.53
C THR A 354 -13.07 -3.41 4.12
N ASN A 355 -12.83 -4.53 4.80
CA ASN A 355 -11.51 -4.81 5.36
C ASN A 355 -10.43 -5.09 4.29
N THR A 356 -10.80 -5.50 3.06
CA THR A 356 -9.84 -5.83 2.00
C THR A 356 -9.64 -4.76 0.92
N ARG A 357 -10.38 -3.64 0.98
CA ARG A 357 -10.41 -2.63 -0.11
C ARG A 357 -9.73 -1.30 0.20
N HIS A 358 -9.43 -0.99 1.45
CA HIS A 358 -8.99 0.35 1.83
C HIS A 358 -7.48 0.50 2.08
N ASP A 359 -6.88 -0.42 2.83
CA ASP A 359 -5.50 -0.27 3.27
C ASP A 359 -4.81 -1.63 3.46
N ALA A 360 -3.51 -1.68 3.18
CA ALA A 360 -2.71 -2.91 3.23
C ALA A 360 -2.58 -3.48 4.66
N GLU A 361 -2.46 -2.62 5.69
CA GLU A 361 -2.40 -3.08 7.08
C GLU A 361 -3.75 -3.63 7.53
N ARG A 362 -4.86 -3.01 7.07
CA ARG A 362 -6.22 -3.52 7.32
C ARG A 362 -6.43 -4.89 6.66
N VAL A 363 -5.99 -5.07 5.41
CA VAL A 363 -6.01 -6.36 4.71
C VAL A 363 -5.25 -7.41 5.52
N ARG A 364 -4.00 -7.14 5.90
CA ARG A 364 -3.16 -8.11 6.62
C ARG A 364 -3.77 -8.55 7.95
N ARG A 365 -4.26 -7.60 8.75
CA ARG A 365 -4.98 -7.90 10.01
C ARG A 365 -6.23 -8.75 9.79
N PHE A 366 -6.95 -8.51 8.69
CA PHE A 366 -8.13 -9.29 8.36
C PHE A 366 -7.77 -10.72 7.97
N TYR A 367 -6.68 -10.92 7.21
CA TYR A 367 -6.16 -12.25 6.91
C TYR A 367 -5.65 -12.97 8.16
N GLU A 368 -4.92 -12.28 9.04
CA GLU A 368 -4.49 -12.80 10.34
C GLU A 368 -5.66 -13.30 11.18
N GLU A 369 -6.72 -12.50 11.27
CA GLU A 369 -7.93 -12.87 11.98
C GLU A 369 -8.64 -14.08 11.36
N LYS A 370 -8.86 -14.05 10.04
CA LYS A 370 -9.68 -15.07 9.36
C LYS A 370 -8.96 -16.40 9.16
N CYS A 371 -7.65 -16.36 8.94
CA CYS A 371 -6.83 -17.55 8.72
C CYS A 371 -6.12 -18.02 10.00
N GLY A 372 -6.20 -17.25 11.09
CA GLY A 372 -5.53 -17.58 12.35
C GLY A 372 -4.01 -17.39 12.30
N TYR A 373 -3.50 -16.54 11.39
CA TYR A 373 -2.08 -16.23 11.35
C TYR A 373 -1.68 -15.37 12.55
N LEU A 374 -0.51 -15.66 13.13
CA LEU A 374 0.05 -14.87 14.21
C LEU A 374 0.59 -13.52 13.72
N ASP A 375 1.25 -13.54 12.56
CA ASP A 375 1.80 -12.36 11.88
C ASP A 375 1.88 -12.66 10.39
N PHE A 376 1.20 -11.87 9.56
CA PHE A 376 1.19 -12.04 8.12
C PHE A 376 2.61 -12.02 7.50
N MET A 377 3.54 -11.24 8.09
CA MET A 377 4.91 -11.13 7.57
C MET A 377 5.78 -12.35 7.85
N ASN A 378 5.37 -13.17 8.82
CA ASN A 378 6.01 -14.42 9.21
C ASN A 378 5.20 -15.65 8.76
N THR A 379 4.14 -15.45 7.96
CA THR A 379 3.44 -16.54 7.28
C THR A 379 4.17 -16.89 5.98
N SER A 380 4.19 -18.17 5.60
CA SER A 380 4.83 -18.59 4.36
C SER A 380 4.12 -18.00 3.13
N ASP A 381 4.87 -17.76 2.05
CA ASP A 381 4.29 -17.27 0.80
C ASP A 381 3.24 -18.24 0.21
N LYS A 382 3.42 -19.54 0.42
CA LYS A 382 2.50 -20.58 -0.06
C LYS A 382 1.14 -20.47 0.63
N GLU A 383 1.12 -20.30 1.95
CA GLU A 383 -0.10 -20.11 2.75
C GLU A 383 -0.78 -18.77 2.45
N ILE A 384 -0.01 -17.69 2.30
CA ILE A 384 -0.55 -16.39 1.88
C ILE A 384 -1.27 -16.56 0.53
N THR A 385 -0.63 -17.17 -0.45
CA THR A 385 -1.23 -17.41 -1.76
C THR A 385 -2.51 -18.27 -1.65
N ALA A 386 -2.51 -19.32 -0.81
CA ALA A 386 -3.69 -20.14 -0.55
C ALA A 386 -4.87 -19.32 -0.04
N SER A 387 -4.61 -18.45 0.95
CA SER A 387 -5.64 -17.59 1.53
C SER A 387 -6.15 -16.55 0.53
N VAL A 388 -5.29 -15.98 -0.32
CA VAL A 388 -5.74 -15.03 -1.35
C VAL A 388 -6.60 -15.73 -2.42
N LEU A 389 -6.25 -16.95 -2.83
CA LEU A 389 -7.08 -17.76 -3.73
C LEU A 389 -8.44 -18.08 -3.09
N SER A 390 -8.48 -18.45 -1.81
CA SER A 390 -9.73 -18.66 -1.07
C SER A 390 -10.58 -17.38 -1.00
N TYR A 391 -9.96 -16.22 -0.78
CA TYR A 391 -10.64 -14.92 -0.81
C TYR A 391 -11.26 -14.63 -2.17
N VAL A 392 -10.50 -14.79 -3.27
CA VAL A 392 -11.03 -14.56 -4.63
C VAL A 392 -12.13 -15.56 -4.98
N ARG A 393 -12.00 -16.84 -4.60
CA ARG A 393 -13.06 -17.85 -4.75
C ARG A 393 -14.30 -17.51 -3.93
N SER A 394 -14.13 -17.03 -2.71
CA SER A 394 -15.23 -16.58 -1.85
C SER A 394 -15.93 -15.36 -2.45
N LEU A 395 -15.17 -14.42 -3.03
CA LEU A 395 -15.72 -13.28 -3.74
C LEU A 395 -16.50 -13.72 -4.98
N ARG A 396 -15.94 -14.62 -5.81
CA ARG A 396 -16.64 -15.18 -6.97
C ARG A 396 -17.90 -15.93 -6.56
N GLY A 397 -17.81 -16.80 -5.54
CA GLY A 397 -18.95 -17.52 -4.99
C GLY A 397 -20.04 -16.55 -4.52
N LEU A 398 -19.69 -15.52 -3.75
CA LEU A 398 -20.63 -14.53 -3.29
C LEU A 398 -21.40 -13.83 -4.44
N MET A 399 -20.72 -13.53 -5.55
CA MET A 399 -21.30 -12.83 -6.71
C MET A 399 -22.07 -13.75 -7.66
N TYR A 400 -21.58 -14.98 -7.85
CA TYR A 400 -21.91 -15.86 -8.98
C TYR A 400 -22.23 -17.30 -8.61
N SER A 401 -22.28 -17.69 -7.32
CA SER A 401 -22.74 -19.03 -6.92
C SER A 401 -24.23 -19.18 -7.22
N GLY A 402 -24.55 -19.59 -8.45
CA GLY A 402 -25.91 -19.78 -8.95
C GLY A 402 -26.08 -21.03 -9.81
N GLU A 403 -25.07 -21.90 -9.95
CA GLU A 403 -25.23 -23.14 -10.72
C GLU A 403 -25.95 -24.26 -9.94
N GLU A 404 -26.08 -24.16 -8.62
CA GLU A 404 -26.95 -25.05 -7.83
C GLU A 404 -27.72 -24.27 -6.75
N GLY A 405 -28.86 -23.68 -7.13
CA GLY A 405 -30.01 -23.54 -6.22
C GLY A 405 -30.19 -22.28 -5.37
N ASN A 406 -29.34 -21.25 -5.42
CA ASN A 406 -29.56 -19.99 -4.67
C ASN A 406 -29.32 -18.72 -5.50
N ALA A 407 -30.30 -18.34 -6.31
CA ALA A 407 -30.31 -17.08 -7.07
C ALA A 407 -30.38 -15.79 -6.20
N SER A 408 -30.40 -15.91 -4.86
CA SER A 408 -30.67 -14.81 -3.93
C SER A 408 -29.43 -14.00 -3.50
N SER A 409 -28.23 -14.60 -3.47
CA SER A 409 -26.99 -13.89 -3.10
C SER A 409 -26.55 -12.88 -4.17
N SER A 410 -26.72 -13.24 -5.45
CA SER A 410 -26.26 -12.44 -6.59
C SER A 410 -26.94 -11.05 -6.69
N ALA A 411 -28.19 -10.93 -6.23
CA ALA A 411 -28.98 -9.70 -6.40
C ALA A 411 -28.45 -8.50 -5.60
N TRP A 412 -27.88 -8.73 -4.41
CA TRP A 412 -27.37 -7.66 -3.54
C TRP A 412 -25.84 -7.65 -3.46
N ALA A 413 -25.17 -8.78 -3.70
CA ALA A 413 -23.72 -8.90 -3.54
C ALA A 413 -22.95 -8.01 -4.52
N ARG A 414 -23.31 -8.00 -5.81
CA ARG A 414 -22.62 -7.17 -6.80
C ARG A 414 -22.85 -5.68 -6.58
N PRO A 415 -24.10 -5.21 -6.39
CA PRO A 415 -24.34 -3.82 -6.01
C PRO A 415 -23.58 -3.41 -4.75
N LEU A 416 -23.51 -4.28 -3.73
CA LEU A 416 -22.73 -4.05 -2.51
C LEU A 416 -21.23 -3.91 -2.82
N ALA A 417 -20.70 -4.73 -3.73
CA ALA A 417 -19.32 -4.65 -4.15
C ALA A 417 -19.00 -3.37 -4.91
N GLU A 418 -19.94 -2.83 -5.66
CA GLU A 418 -19.78 -1.60 -6.44
C GLU A 418 -20.03 -0.33 -5.60
N CYS A 419 -20.66 -0.45 -4.43
CA CYS A 419 -20.85 0.67 -3.50
C CYS A 419 -19.52 1.33 -3.13
N THR A 420 -19.48 2.66 -3.23
CA THR A 420 -18.32 3.47 -2.81
C THR A 420 -18.64 4.36 -1.62
N SER A 421 -19.92 4.47 -1.25
CA SER A 421 -20.38 5.27 -0.13
C SER A 421 -21.18 4.46 0.89
N ASP A 422 -21.16 4.94 2.14
CA ASP A 422 -21.94 4.36 3.25
C ASP A 422 -23.46 4.40 2.98
N HIS A 423 -23.94 5.41 2.26
CA HIS A 423 -25.37 5.55 1.93
C HIS A 423 -25.84 4.48 0.93
N GLU A 424 -25.06 4.23 -0.11
CA GLU A 424 -25.35 3.14 -1.08
C GLU A 424 -25.30 1.79 -0.36
N MET A 425 -24.27 1.57 0.45
CA MET A 425 -24.12 0.34 1.23
C MET A 425 -25.28 0.11 2.20
N PHE A 426 -25.77 1.14 2.89
CA PHE A 426 -26.96 1.07 3.75
C PHE A 426 -28.21 0.65 2.96
N THR A 427 -28.37 1.21 1.77
CA THR A 427 -29.52 0.93 0.89
C THR A 427 -29.52 -0.52 0.40
N VAL A 428 -28.34 -1.06 0.08
CA VAL A 428 -28.20 -2.45 -0.42
C VAL A 428 -28.27 -3.48 0.70
N LEU A 429 -27.59 -3.26 1.83
CA LEU A 429 -27.56 -4.23 2.95
C LEU A 429 -28.89 -4.31 3.69
N GLY A 430 -29.59 -3.18 3.81
CA GLY A 430 -30.72 -3.03 4.71
C GLY A 430 -30.31 -2.65 6.13
N LYS A 431 -31.28 -2.11 6.87
CA LYS A 431 -31.07 -1.45 8.18
C LYS A 431 -30.36 -2.35 9.20
N THR A 432 -30.85 -3.57 9.40
CA THR A 432 -30.35 -4.48 10.44
C THR A 432 -28.91 -4.92 10.18
N ALA A 433 -28.62 -5.43 8.96
CA ALA A 433 -27.27 -5.84 8.57
C ALA A 433 -26.28 -4.67 8.63
N TYR A 434 -26.66 -3.49 8.11
CA TYR A 434 -25.78 -2.32 8.14
C TYR A 434 -25.44 -1.88 9.57
N HIS A 435 -26.43 -1.83 10.48
CA HIS A 435 -26.16 -1.46 11.88
C HIS A 435 -25.28 -2.48 12.59
N ALA A 436 -25.49 -3.78 12.38
CA ALA A 436 -24.65 -4.82 12.96
C ALA A 436 -23.20 -4.76 12.44
N TYR A 437 -23.02 -4.59 11.12
CA TYR A 437 -21.71 -4.36 10.51
C TYR A 437 -21.04 -3.11 11.09
N ARG A 438 -21.74 -1.98 11.09
CA ARG A 438 -21.19 -0.70 11.53
C ARG A 438 -20.80 -0.73 13.01
N LEU A 439 -21.65 -1.33 13.85
CA LEU A 439 -21.36 -1.51 15.26
C LEU A 439 -20.10 -2.37 15.45
N THR A 440 -19.95 -3.46 14.70
CA THR A 440 -18.74 -4.30 14.77
C THR A 440 -17.48 -3.48 14.49
N GLU A 441 -17.48 -2.68 13.42
CA GLU A 441 -16.34 -1.83 13.05
C GLU A 441 -16.11 -0.70 14.07
N ASP A 442 -17.16 -0.07 14.59
CA ASP A 442 -17.05 0.98 15.60
C ASP A 442 -16.49 0.43 16.92
N LEU A 443 -16.84 -0.79 17.33
CA LEU A 443 -16.26 -1.43 18.52
C LEU A 443 -14.77 -1.75 18.33
N ILE A 444 -14.36 -2.17 17.13
CA ILE A 444 -12.94 -2.38 16.80
C ILE A 444 -12.18 -1.06 16.88
N LEU A 445 -12.77 0.03 16.36
CA LEU A 445 -12.20 1.38 16.46
C LEU A 445 -12.12 1.84 17.91
N ASP A 446 -13.13 1.59 18.73
CA ASP A 446 -13.12 1.93 20.16
C ASP A 446 -12.06 1.17 20.95
N LYS A 447 -11.88 -0.11 20.68
CA LYS A 447 -10.77 -0.88 21.24
C LYS A 447 -9.42 -0.25 20.86
N ARG A 448 -9.22 0.08 19.58
CA ARG A 448 -8.01 0.78 19.11
C ARG A 448 -7.83 2.14 19.77
N ARG A 449 -8.89 2.94 19.90
CA ARG A 449 -8.87 4.25 20.57
C ARG A 449 -8.45 4.11 22.04
N ARG A 450 -8.99 3.13 22.76
CA ARG A 450 -8.60 2.83 24.15
C ARG A 450 -7.13 2.42 24.25
N MET A 451 -6.63 1.56 23.35
CA MET A 451 -5.21 1.21 23.30
C MET A 451 -4.31 2.41 22.98
N TRP A 452 -4.72 3.29 22.06
CA TRP A 452 -4.00 4.54 21.82
C TRP A 452 -4.01 5.45 23.05
N SER A 453 -5.14 5.55 23.74
CA SER A 453 -5.26 6.35 24.97
C SER A 453 -4.33 5.84 26.07
N SER A 454 -4.24 4.52 26.28
CA SER A 454 -3.32 3.95 27.28
C SER A 454 -1.86 4.16 26.92
N ARG A 455 -1.51 4.16 25.62
CA ARG A 455 -0.18 4.54 25.13
C ARG A 455 0.15 6.00 25.45
N PHE A 456 -0.77 6.92 25.16
CA PHE A 456 -0.57 8.34 25.45
C PHE A 456 -0.53 8.66 26.95
N ALA A 457 -1.24 7.88 27.76
CA ALA A 457 -1.21 8.00 29.21
C ALA A 457 0.08 7.40 29.84
N GLY A 458 0.91 6.68 29.08
CA GLY A 458 2.09 5.98 29.59
C GLY A 458 1.78 4.67 30.33
N GLU A 459 0.50 4.34 30.51
CA GLU A 459 0.03 3.13 31.22
C GLU A 459 0.42 1.84 30.49
N ALA A 460 0.65 1.92 29.17
CA ALA A 460 1.06 0.78 28.36
C ALA A 460 2.51 0.32 28.61
N ASN A 461 3.32 1.05 29.39
CA ASN A 461 4.75 0.79 29.63
C ASN A 461 5.58 0.58 28.34
N GLU A 462 5.07 1.04 27.19
CA GLU A 462 5.71 0.86 25.88
C GLU A 462 7.00 1.67 25.76
N GLU A 463 7.21 2.72 26.57
CA GLU A 463 8.48 3.46 26.62
C GLU A 463 9.65 2.55 27.01
N SER A 464 9.47 1.62 27.97
CA SER A 464 10.52 0.65 28.31
C SER A 464 10.82 -0.33 27.18
N SER A 465 9.81 -0.64 26.35
CA SER A 465 9.92 -1.53 25.18
C SER A 465 10.52 -0.80 23.98
N LEU A 466 10.19 0.48 23.80
CA LEU A 466 10.76 1.40 22.81
C LEU A 466 12.20 1.73 23.15
N ASP A 467 12.53 1.99 24.41
CA ASP A 467 13.91 2.16 24.87
C ASP A 467 14.69 0.87 24.65
N TYR A 468 14.16 -0.30 25.01
CA TYR A 468 14.80 -1.59 24.70
C TYR A 468 14.99 -1.81 23.19
N LEU A 469 14.01 -1.46 22.35
CA LEU A 469 14.13 -1.56 20.90
C LEU A 469 15.12 -0.54 20.35
N LEU A 470 15.10 0.72 20.81
CA LEU A 470 16.00 1.79 20.42
C LEU A 470 17.43 1.51 20.88
N GLU A 471 17.62 0.92 22.04
CA GLU A 471 18.90 0.47 22.57
C GLU A 471 19.43 -0.72 21.74
N ASN A 472 18.54 -1.63 21.32
CA ASN A 472 18.89 -2.71 20.39
C ASN A 472 19.15 -2.22 18.95
N PHE A 473 18.45 -1.17 18.48
CA PHE A 473 18.76 -0.48 17.23
C PHE A 473 20.07 0.30 17.34
N GLY A 474 20.39 0.85 18.51
CA GLY A 474 21.64 1.53 18.84
C GLY A 474 22.84 0.60 19.01
N LYS A 475 22.61 -0.70 19.29
CA LYS A 475 23.64 -1.76 19.34
C LYS A 475 23.94 -2.40 17.97
N ARG A 476 23.10 -2.21 16.95
CA ARG A 476 23.34 -2.71 15.57
C ARG A 476 24.45 -1.99 14.77
N PRO A 477 24.83 -0.72 14.97
CA PRO A 477 25.91 -0.08 14.20
C PRO A 477 27.32 -0.37 14.74
N GLU A 478 27.49 -0.91 15.96
CA GLU A 478 28.83 -1.12 16.51
C GLU A 478 29.52 -2.39 15.97
N ARG A 479 28.78 -3.40 15.51
CA ARG A 479 29.37 -4.61 14.92
C ARG A 479 29.97 -4.42 13.52
N GLN A 480 29.67 -3.32 12.82
CA GLN A 480 30.21 -3.05 11.47
C GLN A 480 31.47 -2.18 11.45
N ARG A 481 31.91 -1.62 12.59
CA ARG A 481 33.12 -0.77 12.63
C ARG A 481 34.44 -1.49 12.37
N HIS A 482 34.47 -2.82 12.31
CA HIS A 482 35.67 -3.61 12.02
C HIS A 482 35.71 -4.25 10.62
N ALA A 483 34.78 -3.90 9.72
CA ALA A 483 34.70 -4.49 8.38
C ALA A 483 34.81 -3.45 7.25
N SER A 484 35.87 -2.65 7.20
CA SER A 484 36.36 -2.03 5.96
C SER A 484 37.67 -1.27 6.16
N SER A 485 38.81 -1.94 6.00
CA SER A 485 40.11 -1.28 5.72
C SER A 485 40.70 -1.67 4.36
N MET A 486 39.93 -2.34 3.50
CA MET A 486 40.36 -2.68 2.14
C MET A 486 39.23 -2.30 1.19
N GLY A 487 39.45 -1.21 0.45
CA GLY A 487 38.54 -0.72 -0.57
C GLY A 487 38.66 -1.56 -1.84
N THR A 488 37.49 -1.87 -2.40
CA THR A 488 37.30 -2.09 -3.82
C THR A 488 36.03 -1.34 -4.20
N GLU A 489 36.16 -0.48 -5.20
CA GLU A 489 35.15 0.47 -5.66
C GLU A 489 33.85 -0.24 -6.05
N PHE A 490 32.73 0.21 -5.48
CA PHE A 490 31.38 -0.30 -5.73
C PHE A 490 30.86 0.22 -7.08
N ASP A 491 30.67 -0.70 -8.02
CA ASP A 491 30.14 -0.41 -9.35
C ASP A 491 28.62 -0.18 -9.29
N ARG A 492 28.15 0.93 -9.87
CA ARG A 492 26.81 1.51 -9.62
C ARG A 492 25.68 0.95 -10.50
N GLU A 493 25.94 -0.05 -11.33
CA GLU A 493 25.01 -0.48 -12.39
C GLU A 493 24.55 -1.96 -12.32
N GLN A 494 24.98 -2.75 -11.32
CA GLN A 494 24.63 -4.19 -11.23
C GLN A 494 23.64 -4.61 -10.13
N GLU A 495 23.02 -3.70 -9.38
CA GLU A 495 21.99 -4.12 -8.41
C GLU A 495 20.58 -4.18 -9.03
N PRO A 496 19.88 -5.33 -8.96
CA PRO A 496 18.46 -5.37 -9.18
C PRO A 496 17.78 -4.66 -8.00
N ILE A 497 17.00 -3.63 -8.30
CA ILE A 497 16.17 -2.90 -7.34
C ILE A 497 15.21 -3.91 -6.69
N GLN A 498 15.55 -4.41 -5.50
CA GLN A 498 14.64 -5.23 -4.69
C GLN A 498 13.79 -4.36 -3.76
N ARG A 499 12.59 -4.88 -3.55
CA ARG A 499 11.52 -4.39 -2.68
C ARG A 499 12.03 -4.31 -1.23
N THR A 500 11.67 -3.22 -0.55
CA THR A 500 11.89 -2.99 0.89
C THR A 500 13.34 -2.90 1.41
N VAL A 501 14.26 -2.29 0.67
CA VAL A 501 15.22 -1.40 1.35
C VAL A 501 14.60 -0.02 1.34
N GLN A 502 13.91 0.36 2.42
CA GLN A 502 13.88 1.79 2.76
C GLN A 502 15.34 2.17 2.94
N ARG A 503 15.96 2.72 1.89
CA ARG A 503 17.24 3.39 2.00
C ARG A 503 17.00 4.56 2.95
N ARG A 504 17.19 4.34 4.26
CA ARG A 504 17.56 5.41 5.17
C ARG A 504 18.94 5.84 4.69
N VAL A 505 18.95 6.73 3.72
CA VAL A 505 20.11 7.57 3.47
C VAL A 505 20.38 8.23 4.81
N LEU A 506 21.43 7.79 5.49
CA LEU A 506 21.92 8.46 6.68
C LEU A 506 22.03 9.94 6.32
N ASP A 507 21.48 10.84 7.14
CA ASP A 507 21.53 12.27 6.83
C ASP A 507 22.98 12.79 6.74
N SER A 508 23.96 12.03 7.24
CA SER A 508 25.39 12.24 6.98
C SER A 508 25.77 12.11 5.49
N ASP A 509 25.13 11.21 4.74
CA ASP A 509 25.40 11.01 3.31
C ASP A 509 24.66 12.02 2.43
N LYS A 510 23.48 12.49 2.86
CA LYS A 510 22.79 13.62 2.22
C LYS A 510 23.56 14.93 2.44
N THR A 511 24.10 15.14 3.64
CA THR A 511 24.88 16.34 3.93
C THR A 511 26.26 16.29 3.26
N SER A 512 26.91 15.12 3.13
CA SER A 512 28.16 14.99 2.36
C SER A 512 27.94 15.16 0.85
N THR A 513 26.91 14.53 0.27
CA THR A 513 26.61 14.66 -1.17
C THR A 513 26.04 16.03 -1.53
N LEU A 514 25.24 16.68 -0.67
CA LEU A 514 24.85 18.08 -0.86
C LEU A 514 26.02 19.05 -0.62
N ALA A 515 26.94 18.76 0.31
CA ALA A 515 28.15 19.55 0.52
C ALA A 515 29.12 19.40 -0.67
N ASP A 516 29.26 18.21 -1.24
CA ASP A 516 30.07 17.96 -2.43
C ASP A 516 29.41 18.48 -3.70
N ALA A 517 28.08 18.40 -3.81
CA ALA A 517 27.31 19.06 -4.88
C ALA A 517 27.37 20.59 -4.76
N ARG A 518 27.41 21.14 -3.54
CA ARG A 518 27.61 22.58 -3.29
C ARG A 518 29.06 23.02 -3.49
N ARG A 519 30.05 22.17 -3.22
CA ARG A 519 31.47 22.42 -3.53
C ARG A 519 31.76 22.35 -5.03
N THR A 520 31.12 21.43 -5.76
CA THR A 520 31.27 21.27 -7.21
C THR A 520 30.46 22.31 -7.99
N LYS A 521 29.20 22.60 -7.61
CA LYS A 521 28.42 23.72 -8.21
C LYS A 521 28.86 25.11 -7.73
N GLY A 522 29.44 25.22 -6.54
CA GLY A 522 30.04 26.46 -6.02
C GLY A 522 31.39 26.83 -6.65
N ARG A 523 32.07 25.89 -7.31
CA ARG A 523 33.31 26.17 -8.06
C ARG A 523 33.09 26.56 -9.52
N VAL A 524 31.88 26.42 -10.07
CA VAL A 524 31.59 26.74 -11.49
C VAL A 524 30.92 28.12 -11.67
N PHE A 525 30.48 28.78 -10.60
CA PHE A 525 29.82 30.10 -10.68
C PHE A 525 30.67 31.32 -10.29
N ASN A 526 32.00 31.21 -10.27
CA ASN A 526 32.92 32.34 -10.06
C ASN A 526 33.87 32.64 -11.24
N LYS A 527 33.59 32.12 -12.45
CA LYS A 527 34.41 32.41 -13.66
C LYS A 527 33.68 33.10 -14.82
N SER A 528 32.42 33.54 -14.67
CA SER A 528 31.68 34.19 -15.77
C SER A 528 30.79 35.39 -15.38
N ARG A 529 31.29 36.27 -14.51
CA ARG A 529 30.63 37.57 -14.25
C ARG A 529 31.60 38.75 -14.21
N ASN A 530 32.49 38.83 -15.22
CA ASN A 530 32.92 40.14 -15.71
C ASN A 530 31.77 40.70 -16.55
N SER A 531 30.83 41.39 -15.90
CA SER A 531 29.76 42.09 -16.62
C SER A 531 30.40 43.26 -17.39
N ALA A 532 29.93 43.52 -18.60
CA ALA A 532 30.38 44.64 -19.45
C ALA A 532 30.27 46.02 -18.78
N PHE A 533 29.51 46.12 -17.68
CA PHE A 533 29.42 47.31 -16.84
C PHE A 533 30.63 47.51 -15.91
N SER A 534 31.31 46.44 -15.50
CA SER A 534 32.56 46.53 -14.72
C SER A 534 33.75 46.98 -15.58
N MET A 535 33.83 46.55 -16.84
CA MET A 535 34.89 46.98 -17.78
C MET A 535 34.74 48.43 -18.26
N LEU A 536 33.53 49.00 -18.27
CA LEU A 536 33.31 50.42 -18.56
C LEU A 536 33.72 51.32 -17.39
N HIS A 537 33.47 50.87 -16.15
CA HIS A 537 33.86 51.61 -14.94
C HIS A 537 35.39 51.58 -14.70
N GLU A 538 36.07 50.53 -15.16
CA GLU A 538 37.53 50.40 -15.10
C GLU A 538 38.23 51.25 -16.18
N LYS A 539 37.66 51.35 -17.40
CA LYS A 539 38.13 52.26 -18.45
C LYS A 539 37.94 53.74 -18.11
N GLN A 540 36.90 54.08 -17.35
CA GLN A 540 36.65 55.46 -16.92
C GLN A 540 37.62 55.91 -15.82
N MET A 541 38.12 54.98 -14.99
CA MET A 541 39.11 55.23 -13.94
C MET A 541 40.57 55.18 -14.44
N GLN A 542 40.81 54.61 -15.62
CA GLN A 542 42.14 54.61 -16.27
C GLN A 542 42.45 55.91 -17.06
N ASN A 543 41.44 56.66 -17.50
CA ASN A 543 41.65 57.94 -18.20
C ASN A 543 41.83 59.15 -17.27
N THR A 544 41.62 59.00 -15.96
CA THR A 544 41.83 60.06 -14.95
C THR A 544 43.21 60.00 -14.30
N ALA A 545 44.05 59.02 -14.63
CA ALA A 545 45.38 58.82 -14.06
C ALA A 545 46.55 59.22 -15.00
N TYR A 546 46.28 59.84 -16.15
CA TYR A 546 47.29 60.56 -16.95
C TYR A 546 46.91 62.04 -17.01
N GLY A 547 47.37 62.80 -16.02
CA GLY A 547 47.06 64.22 -15.94
C GLY A 547 47.66 64.91 -14.72
N VAL A 548 48.89 64.54 -14.33
CA VAL A 548 49.83 65.42 -13.61
C VAL A 548 51.23 65.11 -14.13
N TYR A 549 51.60 65.76 -15.23
CA TYR A 549 52.52 66.89 -15.13
C TYR A 549 51.71 68.16 -15.39
#